data_AF-A0ABD3VQ33-F1
#
_entry.id   AF-A0ABD3VQ33-F1
#
_cell.length_a   1.000
_cell.length_b   1.000
_cell.length_c   1.000
_cell.angle_alpha   90.00
_cell.angle_beta   90.00
_cell.angle_gamma   90.00
#
_symmetry.space_group_name_H-M   'P 1'
#
loop_
_entity.id
_entity.type
_entity.pdbx_description
1 polymer ?
#
loop_
_entity_poly.entity_id
_entity_poly.type
_entity_poly.pdbx_seq_one_letter_code
_entity_poly.pdbx_strand_id
1 'polypeptide(L)'
;MSAHCCCVGCNRRQQKGCNRRQQKGCESNELLPSTENWLTADHTTICSKYLIKGGPSRDLGDPDFVPTMFSYTPVGKNNDYLLQAKELFNRQKTIADEVLLSLNTFEESNVSGTSTETDRSMCDTSTQTDIDVSILQEILATNRQIKVQIDTLQKEKDFLLNDLAANLNERNDVQCKKCGTYEEIKRCR
;
A
#
# COMPACT_ATOMS: atom_id res chain seq x y z
N MET A 1 2.87 41.41 -0.80
CA MET A 1 2.82 40.40 0.28
C MET A 1 4.14 39.64 0.32
N SER A 2 4.74 39.45 1.49
CA SER A 2 5.99 38.70 1.65
C SER A 2 5.71 37.20 1.63
N ALA A 3 5.96 36.53 0.50
CA ALA A 3 5.81 35.09 0.41
C ALA A 3 6.88 34.40 1.28
N HIS A 4 6.48 33.63 2.28
CA HIS A 4 7.41 32.91 3.16
C HIS A 4 7.80 31.55 2.54
N CYS A 5 9.04 31.11 2.81
CA CYS A 5 9.45 29.77 2.43
C CYS A 5 8.71 28.73 3.28
N CYS A 6 8.02 27.78 2.64
CA CYS A 6 7.23 26.75 3.33
C CYS A 6 8.10 25.67 4.01
N CYS A 7 9.38 25.61 3.66
CA CYS A 7 10.29 24.61 4.20
C CYS A 7 10.46 24.75 5.73
N VAL A 8 10.31 23.63 6.43
CA VAL A 8 10.51 23.54 7.89
C VAL A 8 11.96 23.88 8.21
N GLY A 9 12.19 24.74 9.22
CA GLY A 9 13.54 25.19 9.60
C GLY A 9 14.21 26.16 8.63
N CYS A 10 13.51 26.71 7.63
CA CYS A 10 14.08 27.74 6.77
C CYS A 10 14.16 29.10 7.48
N ASN A 11 15.35 29.52 7.89
CA ASN A 11 15.56 30.85 8.50
C ASN A 11 15.45 32.02 7.52
N ARG A 12 15.37 31.76 6.20
CA ARG A 12 15.22 32.81 5.18
C ARG A 12 13.77 33.26 4.96
N ARG A 13 12.83 32.96 5.88
CA ARG A 13 11.39 33.26 5.71
C ARG A 13 11.11 34.73 5.37
N GLN A 14 11.93 35.69 5.79
CA GLN A 14 11.68 37.12 5.59
C GLN A 14 12.74 37.89 4.79
N GLN A 15 13.80 37.24 4.29
CA GLN A 15 14.85 37.96 3.55
C GLN A 15 14.39 38.38 2.14
N LYS A 16 14.40 39.70 1.88
CA LYS A 16 14.25 40.30 0.54
C LYS A 16 15.36 39.77 -0.39
N GLY A 17 15.00 39.44 -1.64
CA GLY A 17 15.98 39.04 -2.68
C GLY A 17 16.27 37.54 -2.82
N CYS A 18 15.61 36.66 -2.07
CA CYS A 18 15.68 35.24 -2.38
C CYS A 18 14.75 34.94 -3.56
N ASN A 19 15.32 34.42 -4.66
CA ASN A 19 14.57 33.93 -5.82
C ASN A 19 13.60 32.83 -5.35
N ARG A 20 12.33 33.20 -5.20
CA ARG A 20 11.23 32.36 -4.76
C ARG A 20 10.27 32.22 -5.93
N ARG A 21 9.91 30.99 -6.29
CA ARG A 21 8.74 30.74 -7.13
C ARG A 21 7.64 30.10 -6.30
N GLN A 22 6.41 30.46 -6.63
CA GLN A 22 5.24 29.65 -6.33
C GLN A 22 5.38 28.38 -7.17
N GLN A 23 5.27 27.22 -6.54
CA GLN A 23 4.87 26.02 -7.27
C GLN A 23 3.43 26.28 -7.68
N LYS A 24 3.24 26.88 -8.85
CA LYS A 24 1.93 26.95 -9.48
C LYS A 24 1.52 25.50 -9.67
N GLY A 25 0.43 25.09 -9.01
CA GLY A 25 -0.05 23.72 -8.98
C GLY A 25 0.09 23.09 -10.35
N CYS A 26 1.09 22.23 -10.50
CA CYS A 26 1.05 21.24 -11.54
C CYS A 26 -0.11 20.34 -11.12
N GLU A 27 -1.10 20.15 -11.98
CA GLU A 27 -2.24 19.26 -11.72
C GLU A 27 -1.83 17.79 -11.44
N SER A 28 -0.53 17.47 -11.47
CA SER A 28 0.04 16.23 -11.00
C SER A 28 0.33 16.28 -9.49
N ASN A 29 -0.72 16.06 -8.70
CA ASN A 29 -0.61 15.74 -7.26
C ASN A 29 0.00 14.34 -6.99
N GLU A 30 0.39 13.58 -8.03
CA GLU A 30 0.75 12.17 -7.91
C GLU A 30 2.23 11.89 -7.59
N LEU A 31 3.12 12.87 -7.73
CA LEU A 31 4.57 12.64 -7.64
C LEU A 31 5.26 13.17 -6.38
N LEU A 32 4.51 13.82 -5.48
CA LEU A 32 5.05 14.23 -4.18
C LEU A 32 4.66 13.19 -3.12
N PRO A 33 5.61 12.68 -2.31
CA PRO A 33 5.31 11.71 -1.28
C PRO A 33 4.26 12.28 -0.32
N SER A 34 3.23 11.50 -0.04
CA SER A 34 2.09 11.85 0.81
C SER A 34 2.53 12.06 2.26
N THR A 35 3.09 13.23 2.58
CA THR A 35 2.89 13.76 3.92
C THR A 35 1.44 14.22 3.95
N GLU A 36 0.56 13.50 4.63
CA GLU A 36 -0.92 13.66 4.67
C GLU A 36 -1.43 15.09 4.98
N ASN A 37 -0.55 16.06 5.23
CA ASN A 37 -0.88 17.44 5.59
C ASN A 37 -0.25 18.51 4.66
N TRP A 38 0.37 18.14 3.54
CA TRP A 38 0.96 19.14 2.63
C TRP A 38 -0.06 19.67 1.63
N LEU A 39 -1.00 20.47 2.12
CA LEU A 39 -1.83 21.31 1.26
C LEU A 39 -0.96 22.45 0.72
N THR A 40 -0.54 22.35 -0.54
CA THR A 40 0.08 23.48 -1.23
C THR A 40 -0.96 24.57 -1.39
N ALA A 41 -1.04 25.49 -0.44
CA ALA A 41 -1.75 26.74 -0.66
C ALA A 41 -1.07 27.49 -1.83
N ASP A 42 -1.86 28.20 -2.66
CA ASP A 42 -1.45 28.91 -3.89
C ASP A 42 -0.28 29.90 -3.72
N HIS A 43 0.16 30.13 -2.49
CA HIS A 43 1.19 31.10 -2.12
C HIS A 43 2.38 30.46 -1.39
N THR A 44 2.44 29.13 -1.33
CA THR A 44 3.61 28.44 -0.78
C THR A 44 4.79 28.58 -1.75
N THR A 45 5.93 29.03 -1.22
CA THR A 45 7.16 29.21 -2.01
C THR A 45 8.31 28.43 -1.40
N ILE A 46 9.23 27.98 -2.24
CA ILE A 46 10.43 27.26 -1.81
C ILE A 46 11.66 28.12 -2.17
N CYS A 47 12.63 28.19 -1.26
CA CYS A 47 13.89 28.89 -1.52
C CYS A 47 14.77 28.06 -2.48
N SER A 48 15.52 28.73 -3.35
CA SER A 48 16.51 28.11 -4.24
C SER A 48 17.50 27.18 -3.56
N LYS A 49 17.84 27.41 -2.28
CA LYS A 49 18.75 26.54 -1.52
C LYS A 49 18.27 25.08 -1.35
N TYR A 50 16.99 24.84 -1.58
CA TYR A 50 16.39 23.51 -1.53
C TYR A 50 16.27 22.88 -2.91
N LEU A 51 16.93 23.46 -3.92
CA LEU A 51 17.08 22.93 -5.27
C LEU A 51 18.59 22.69 -5.49
N ILE A 52 18.97 21.66 -6.24
CA ILE A 52 20.36 21.22 -6.43
C ILE A 52 21.15 22.24 -7.25
N LYS A 53 20.63 22.70 -8.39
CA LYS A 53 21.22 23.76 -9.22
C LYS A 53 20.81 25.16 -8.76
N GLY A 54 19.89 25.24 -7.79
CA GLY A 54 19.40 26.49 -7.24
C GLY A 54 18.31 27.17 -8.07
N GLY A 55 17.76 26.48 -9.08
CA GLY A 55 16.79 27.05 -10.00
C GLY A 55 15.63 26.09 -10.25
N PRO A 56 14.36 26.52 -10.17
CA PRO A 56 13.24 25.62 -10.40
C PRO A 56 13.22 25.14 -11.84
N SER A 57 13.19 23.82 -12.05
CA SER A 57 13.02 23.24 -13.38
C SER A 57 11.56 22.80 -13.60
N ARG A 58 11.12 22.83 -14.86
CA ARG A 58 9.86 22.21 -15.30
C ARG A 58 10.07 20.82 -15.89
N ASP A 59 11.32 20.44 -16.12
CA ASP A 59 11.67 19.20 -16.79
C ASP A 59 11.72 18.07 -15.77
N LEU A 60 10.92 17.02 -15.97
CA LEU A 60 10.85 15.85 -15.08
C LEU A 60 12.19 15.13 -14.90
N GLY A 61 13.09 15.24 -15.89
CA GLY A 61 14.44 14.67 -15.82
C GLY A 61 15.46 15.54 -15.09
N ASP A 62 15.11 16.76 -14.70
CA ASP A 62 16.01 17.64 -13.97
C ASP A 62 15.98 17.32 -12.46
N PRO A 63 17.13 17.19 -11.80
CA PRO A 63 17.19 17.02 -10.35
C PRO A 63 16.50 18.15 -9.56
N ASP A 64 16.32 19.34 -10.14
CA ASP A 64 15.64 20.49 -9.51
C ASP A 64 14.11 20.48 -9.72
N PHE A 65 13.55 19.45 -10.37
CA PHE A 65 12.09 19.27 -10.46
C PHE A 65 11.46 19.04 -9.08
N VAL A 66 12.15 18.32 -8.20
CA VAL A 66 11.74 18.04 -6.82
C VAL A 66 12.72 18.68 -5.85
N PRO A 67 12.27 19.48 -4.87
CA PRO A 67 13.14 20.04 -3.85
C PRO A 67 13.87 18.95 -3.05
N THR A 68 15.15 19.16 -2.75
CA THR A 68 16.06 18.20 -2.07
C THR A 68 15.62 17.77 -0.67
N MET A 69 14.71 18.53 -0.04
CA MET A 69 14.13 18.14 1.25
C MET A 69 13.16 16.96 1.12
N PHE A 70 12.63 16.73 -0.08
CA PHE A 70 11.93 15.51 -0.38
C PHE A 70 12.98 14.51 -0.86
N SER A 71 12.95 13.30 -0.32
CA SER A 71 13.74 12.20 -0.84
C SER A 71 13.31 11.94 -2.28
N TYR A 72 14.05 12.50 -3.24
CA TYR A 72 13.90 12.17 -4.64
C TYR A 72 14.30 10.71 -4.81
N THR A 73 13.30 9.84 -4.84
CA THR A 73 13.50 8.47 -5.28
C THR A 73 13.37 8.52 -6.79
N PRO A 74 14.48 8.40 -7.56
CA PRO A 74 14.39 8.39 -9.00
C PRO A 74 13.38 7.32 -9.40
N VAL A 75 12.30 7.74 -10.07
CA VAL A 75 11.29 6.84 -10.61
C VAL A 75 12.04 5.89 -11.55
N GLY A 76 12.17 4.63 -11.14
CA GLY A 76 12.84 3.59 -11.94
C GLY A 76 14.09 2.92 -11.34
N LYS A 77 14.57 3.26 -10.13
CA LYS A 77 15.71 2.51 -9.54
C LYS A 77 15.34 1.26 -8.73
N ASN A 78 14.14 1.20 -8.16
CA ASN A 78 13.67 0.02 -7.41
C ASN A 78 12.46 -0.60 -8.10
N ASN A 79 12.62 -0.97 -9.38
CA ASN A 79 11.60 -1.71 -10.12
C ASN A 79 11.33 -3.09 -9.51
N ASP A 80 12.25 -3.63 -8.70
CA ASP A 80 12.12 -4.97 -8.13
C ASP A 80 10.88 -5.11 -7.24
N TYR A 81 10.54 -4.08 -6.45
CA TYR A 81 9.33 -4.13 -5.62
C TYR A 81 8.04 -4.05 -6.46
N LEU A 82 8.04 -3.22 -7.51
CA LEU A 82 6.89 -3.12 -8.42
C LEU A 82 6.74 -4.40 -9.27
N LEU A 83 7.84 -5.00 -9.70
CA LEU A 83 7.84 -6.30 -10.36
C LEU A 83 7.31 -7.38 -9.42
N GLN A 84 7.82 -7.44 -8.19
CA GLN A 84 7.39 -8.43 -7.20
C GLN A 84 5.91 -8.26 -6.84
N ALA A 85 5.43 -7.02 -6.68
CA ALA A 85 4.01 -6.75 -6.47
C ALA A 85 3.15 -7.17 -7.68
N LYS A 86 3.63 -6.94 -8.91
CA LYS A 86 2.95 -7.35 -10.14
C LYS A 86 2.92 -8.87 -10.29
N GLU A 87 4.00 -9.57 -9.94
CA GLU A 87 4.07 -11.03 -9.93
C GLU A 87 3.10 -11.64 -8.92
N LEU A 88 3.03 -11.08 -7.70
CA LEU A 88 2.08 -11.51 -6.67
C LEU A 88 0.63 -11.31 -7.13
N PHE A 89 0.34 -10.15 -7.73
CA PHE A 89 -0.99 -9.87 -8.27
C PHE A 89 -1.38 -10.85 -9.38
N ASN A 90 -0.47 -11.11 -10.32
CA ASN A 90 -0.71 -12.08 -11.39
C ASN A 90 -0.94 -13.48 -10.84
N ARG A 91 -0.17 -13.91 -9.83
CA ARG A 91 -0.33 -15.22 -9.18
C ARG A 91 -1.68 -15.35 -8.48
N GLN A 92 -2.13 -14.30 -7.79
CA GLN A 92 -3.47 -14.27 -7.17
C GLN A 92 -4.58 -14.37 -8.22
N LYS A 93 -4.41 -13.65 -9.34
CA LYS A 93 -5.37 -13.71 -10.45
C LYS A 93 -5.47 -15.12 -11.06
N THR A 94 -4.33 -15.78 -11.31
CA THR A 94 -4.33 -17.15 -11.84
C THR A 94 -5.03 -18.14 -10.90
N ILE A 95 -4.78 -18.03 -9.59
CA ILE A 95 -5.47 -18.87 -8.59
C ILE A 95 -6.98 -18.62 -8.60
N ALA A 96 -7.40 -17.35 -8.69
CA ALA A 96 -8.82 -17.01 -8.75
C ALA A 96 -9.49 -17.58 -10.03
N ASP A 97 -8.81 -17.47 -11.18
CA ASP A 97 -9.30 -18.01 -12.45
C ASP A 97 -9.39 -19.55 -12.42
N GLU A 98 -8.42 -20.24 -11.83
CA GLU A 98 -8.44 -21.71 -11.65
C GLU A 98 -9.58 -22.17 -10.73
N VAL A 99 -9.83 -21.45 -9.63
CA VAL A 99 -10.95 -21.74 -8.73
C VAL A 99 -12.28 -21.52 -9.46
N LEU A 100 -12.40 -20.45 -10.26
CA LEU A 100 -13.61 -20.17 -11.04
C LEU A 100 -13.90 -21.26 -12.08
N LEU A 101 -12.86 -21.73 -12.79
CA LEU A 101 -12.96 -22.82 -13.76
C LEU A 101 -13.35 -24.15 -13.11
N SER A 102 -12.83 -24.42 -11.91
CA SER A 102 -13.15 -25.63 -11.13
C SER A 102 -14.61 -25.64 -10.65
N LEU A 103 -15.17 -24.47 -10.33
CA LEU A 103 -16.57 -24.34 -9.95
C LEU A 103 -17.50 -24.58 -11.14
N ASN A 104 -17.17 -24.04 -12.32
CA ASN A 104 -18.00 -24.21 -13.52
C ASN A 104 -17.98 -25.65 -14.05
N THR A 105 -16.86 -26.37 -13.92
CA THR A 105 -16.77 -27.78 -14.35
C THR A 105 -17.53 -28.74 -13.45
N PHE A 106 -17.85 -28.34 -12.21
CA PHE A 106 -18.65 -29.15 -11.30
C PHE A 106 -20.15 -29.14 -11.64
N GLU A 107 -20.65 -28.08 -12.28
CA GLU A 107 -22.07 -27.97 -12.66
C GLU A 107 -22.43 -28.76 -13.93
N GLU A 108 -21.48 -28.97 -14.85
CA GLU A 108 -21.76 -29.63 -16.15
C GLU A 108 -21.71 -31.16 -16.10
N SER A 109 -21.14 -31.77 -15.06
CA SER A 109 -20.92 -33.23 -15.01
C SER A 109 -22.09 -34.05 -14.45
N ASN A 110 -23.18 -33.43 -13.98
CA ASN A 110 -24.30 -34.14 -13.32
C ASN A 110 -25.69 -33.97 -13.96
N VAL A 111 -25.80 -33.42 -15.17
CA VAL A 111 -27.11 -33.26 -15.85
C VAL A 111 -27.16 -34.06 -17.15
N SER A 112 -27.10 -35.40 -17.05
CA SER A 112 -27.65 -36.28 -18.08
C SER A 112 -29.02 -36.78 -17.62
N GLY A 113 -29.97 -35.84 -17.56
CA GLY A 113 -31.39 -36.14 -17.34
C GLY A 113 -32.06 -36.39 -18.69
N THR A 114 -32.44 -37.63 -18.95
CA THR A 114 -33.27 -38.02 -20.09
C THR A 114 -34.60 -37.27 -20.07
N SER A 115 -34.87 -36.47 -21.10
CA SER A 115 -36.15 -35.81 -21.31
C SER A 115 -37.26 -36.83 -21.57
N THR A 116 -38.12 -37.06 -20.57
CA THR A 116 -39.47 -37.58 -20.78
C THR A 116 -40.45 -36.45 -20.53
N GLU A 117 -41.12 -36.00 -21.60
CA GLU A 117 -42.28 -35.12 -21.52
C GLU A 117 -43.32 -35.73 -20.58
N THR A 118 -43.68 -35.01 -19.52
CA THR A 118 -44.90 -35.31 -18.78
C THR A 118 -45.63 -34.03 -18.41
N ASP A 119 -46.94 -34.15 -18.58
CA ASP A 119 -47.98 -33.15 -18.50
C ASP A 119 -48.05 -32.47 -17.13
N ARG A 120 -48.57 -31.23 -17.13
CA ARG A 120 -48.62 -30.33 -15.98
C ARG A 120 -49.39 -30.95 -14.81
N SER A 121 -48.68 -31.29 -13.74
CA SER A 121 -49.29 -31.58 -12.44
C SER A 121 -48.55 -30.83 -11.33
N MET A 122 -49.28 -30.01 -10.59
CA MET A 122 -48.78 -29.31 -9.41
C MET A 122 -48.49 -30.32 -8.29
N CYS A 123 -47.22 -30.54 -8.00
CA CYS A 123 -46.78 -31.26 -6.80
C CYS A 123 -45.51 -30.57 -6.29
N ASP A 124 -45.58 -29.96 -5.10
CA ASP A 124 -44.41 -29.55 -4.32
C ASP A 124 -43.47 -30.75 -4.14
N THR A 125 -42.48 -30.86 -5.02
CA THR A 125 -41.42 -31.85 -4.90
C THR A 125 -40.19 -31.08 -4.47
N SER A 126 -39.95 -31.12 -3.16
CA SER A 126 -38.67 -30.73 -2.57
C SER A 126 -37.62 -31.62 -3.21
N THR A 127 -36.86 -31.09 -4.17
CA THR A 127 -35.69 -31.73 -4.72
C THR A 127 -34.64 -31.80 -3.61
N GLN A 128 -34.70 -32.89 -2.85
CA GLN A 128 -33.67 -33.28 -1.92
C GLN A 128 -32.45 -33.67 -2.76
N THR A 129 -31.52 -32.74 -2.92
CA THR A 129 -30.21 -33.03 -3.49
C THR A 129 -29.48 -33.90 -2.48
N ASP A 130 -29.43 -35.21 -2.73
CA ASP A 130 -28.60 -36.14 -1.99
C ASP A 130 -27.14 -35.79 -2.26
N ILE A 131 -26.62 -34.83 -1.49
CA ILE A 131 -25.19 -34.58 -1.38
C ILE A 131 -24.62 -35.82 -0.72
N ASP A 132 -23.80 -36.56 -1.46
CA ASP A 132 -23.14 -37.76 -0.97
C ASP A 132 -22.39 -37.43 0.33
N VAL A 133 -22.69 -38.18 1.39
CA VAL A 133 -22.10 -38.02 2.73
C VAL A 133 -20.57 -38.08 2.66
N SER A 134 -20.02 -38.81 1.68
CA SER A 134 -18.57 -38.85 1.43
C SER A 134 -18.00 -37.49 1.05
N ILE A 135 -18.68 -36.74 0.18
CA ILE A 135 -18.25 -35.39 -0.25
C ILE A 135 -18.31 -34.43 0.94
N LEU A 136 -19.37 -34.53 1.76
CA LEU A 136 -19.52 -33.71 2.94
C LEU A 136 -18.39 -33.95 3.97
N GLN A 137 -17.97 -35.21 4.14
CA GLN A 137 -16.84 -35.55 5.01
C GLN A 137 -15.51 -34.99 4.51
N GLU A 138 -15.26 -35.04 3.21
CA GLU A 138 -14.05 -34.46 2.60
C GLU A 138 -14.00 -32.94 2.78
N ILE A 139 -15.12 -32.25 2.53
CA ILE A 139 -15.24 -30.80 2.77
C ILE A 139 -14.99 -30.45 4.26
N LEU A 140 -15.49 -31.26 5.19
CA LEU A 140 -15.24 -31.04 6.61
C LEU A 140 -13.76 -31.27 6.97
N ALA A 141 -13.09 -32.24 6.34
CA ALA A 141 -11.68 -32.50 6.55
C ALA A 141 -10.80 -31.35 6.03
N THR A 142 -11.07 -30.86 4.82
CA THR A 142 -10.34 -29.73 4.23
C THR A 142 -10.56 -28.44 5.03
N ASN A 143 -11.78 -28.16 5.48
CA ASN A 143 -12.05 -27.01 6.35
C ASN A 143 -11.29 -27.07 7.68
N ARG A 144 -11.14 -28.25 8.28
CA ARG A 144 -10.31 -28.42 9.49
C ARG A 144 -8.84 -28.12 9.19
N GLN A 145 -8.32 -28.61 8.07
CA GLN A 145 -6.93 -28.37 7.68
C GLN A 145 -6.65 -26.89 7.40
N ILE A 146 -7.55 -26.21 6.67
CA ILE A 146 -7.46 -24.77 6.41
C ILE A 146 -7.45 -24.00 7.72
N LYS A 147 -8.31 -24.37 8.68
CA LYS A 147 -8.36 -23.73 10.00
C LYS A 147 -7.02 -23.84 10.75
N VAL A 148 -6.39 -25.02 10.73
CA VAL A 148 -5.07 -25.22 11.35
C VAL A 148 -3.99 -24.36 10.67
N GLN A 149 -4.04 -24.22 9.34
CA GLN A 149 -3.10 -23.36 8.62
C GLN A 149 -3.28 -21.88 8.98
N ILE A 150 -4.53 -21.40 9.07
CA ILE A 150 -4.83 -20.02 9.48
C ILE A 150 -4.29 -19.75 10.89
N ASP A 151 -4.54 -20.64 11.84
CA ASP A 151 -4.06 -20.49 13.22
C ASP A 151 -2.51 -20.48 13.29
N THR A 152 -1.85 -21.22 12.41
CA THR A 152 -0.37 -21.26 12.34
C THR A 152 0.18 -19.94 11.80
N LEU A 153 -0.38 -19.44 10.70
CA LEU A 153 0.01 -18.17 10.10
C LEU A 153 -0.26 -16.98 11.03
N GLN A 154 -1.34 -17.02 11.81
CA GLN A 154 -1.62 -16.00 12.82
C GLN A 154 -0.54 -15.97 13.91
N LYS A 155 -0.10 -17.13 14.40
CA LYS A 155 0.99 -17.21 15.37
C LYS A 155 2.31 -16.68 14.81
N GLU A 156 2.64 -16.99 13.55
CA GLU A 156 3.84 -16.47 12.89
C GLU A 156 3.79 -14.95 12.74
N LYS A 157 2.64 -14.40 12.33
CA LYS A 157 2.43 -12.96 12.27
C LYS A 157 2.64 -12.30 13.62
N ASP A 158 2.03 -12.83 14.68
CA ASP A 158 2.15 -12.26 16.03
C ASP A 158 3.59 -12.35 16.55
N PHE A 159 4.30 -13.44 16.24
CA PHE A 159 5.72 -13.57 16.54
C PHE A 159 6.56 -12.49 15.85
N LEU A 160 6.37 -12.27 14.54
CA LEU A 160 7.08 -11.24 13.78
C LEU A 160 6.78 -9.82 14.26
N LEU A 161 5.52 -9.54 14.64
CA LEU A 161 5.15 -8.24 15.21
C LEU A 161 5.83 -7.97 16.55
N ASN A 162 5.93 -8.98 17.41
CA ASN A 162 6.64 -8.88 18.67
C ASN A 162 8.15 -8.67 18.49
N ASP A 163 8.76 -9.38 17.54
CA ASP A 163 10.18 -9.20 17.20
C ASP A 163 10.47 -7.80 16.64
N LEU A 164 9.60 -7.30 15.76
CA LEU A 164 9.70 -5.93 15.24
C LEU A 164 9.60 -4.89 16.38
N ALA A 165 8.67 -5.07 17.32
CA ALA A 165 8.49 -4.19 18.45
C ALA A 165 9.70 -4.19 19.40
N ALA A 166 10.30 -5.36 19.65
CA ALA A 166 11.52 -5.49 20.42
C ALA A 166 12.69 -4.73 19.76
N ASN A 167 12.89 -4.93 18.46
CA ASN A 167 13.95 -4.25 17.69
C ASN A 167 13.76 -2.71 17.66
N LEU A 168 12.51 -2.22 17.62
CA LEU A 168 12.23 -0.78 17.69
C LEU A 168 12.59 -0.17 19.04
N ASN A 169 12.31 -0.88 20.14
CA ASN A 169 12.67 -0.42 21.48
C ASN A 169 14.20 -0.35 21.66
N GLU A 170 14.95 -1.34 21.17
CA GLU A 170 16.41 -1.32 21.22
C GLU A 170 17.01 -0.14 20.44
N ARG A 171 16.45 0.22 19.28
CA ARG A 171 16.92 1.38 18.51
C ARG A 171 16.68 2.70 19.24
N ASN A 172 15.57 2.84 19.96
CA ASN A 172 15.27 4.04 20.74
C ASN A 172 16.24 4.20 21.92
N ASP A 173 16.62 3.11 22.59
CA ASP A 173 17.58 3.14 23.69
C ASP A 173 19.00 3.51 23.23
N VAL A 174 19.40 3.07 22.03
CA VAL A 174 20.72 3.41 21.46
C VAL A 174 20.80 4.88 21.03
N GLN A 175 19.70 5.49 20.58
CA GLN A 175 19.68 6.94 20.27
C GLN A 175 19.71 7.83 21.52
N CYS A 176 19.27 7.33 22.68
CA CYS A 176 19.25 8.09 23.94
C CYS A 176 20.64 8.27 24.59
N LYS A 177 21.66 7.47 24.23
CA LYS A 177 23.00 7.59 24.85
C LYS A 177 23.92 8.64 24.24
N LYS A 178 23.60 9.18 23.06
CA LYS A 178 24.42 10.23 22.40
C LYS A 178 23.87 11.63 22.54
N CYS A 179 22.62 11.78 22.95
CA CYS A 179 21.98 13.06 23.20
C CYS A 179 21.52 13.02 24.66
N GLY A 180 22.08 13.88 25.51
CA GLY A 180 21.51 14.13 26.83
C GLY A 180 20.01 14.42 26.71
N THR A 181 19.28 14.14 27.79
CA THR A 181 17.80 14.12 27.89
C THR A 181 17.07 15.09 26.96
N TYR A 182 15.90 14.69 26.43
CA TYR A 182 15.11 15.45 25.45
C TYR A 182 14.84 16.93 25.84
N GLU A 183 14.94 17.28 27.13
CA GLU A 183 14.89 18.67 27.59
C GLU A 183 16.13 19.52 27.20
N GLU A 184 17.32 18.94 27.10
CA GLU A 184 18.54 19.64 26.72
C GLU A 184 18.57 20.01 25.23
N ILE A 185 17.91 19.23 24.37
CA ILE A 185 17.81 19.50 22.93
C ILE A 185 17.00 20.79 22.65
N LYS A 186 16.06 21.17 23.54
CA LYS A 186 15.31 22.43 23.42
C LYS A 186 16.11 23.67 23.77
N ARG A 187 17.24 23.55 24.49
CA ARG A 187 18.09 24.71 24.84
C ARG A 187 19.13 25.09 23.78
N CYS A 188 19.32 24.26 22.75
CA CYS A 188 20.30 24.50 21.68
C CYS A 188 19.67 25.01 20.36
N ARG A 189 18.41 25.47 20.37
CA ARG A 189 17.76 26.11 19.21
C ARG A 189 17.41 27.57 19.47
#